data_AF-A0A846J5S4-F1
#
_entry.id   AF-A0A846J5S4-F1
#
_cell.length_a   1.000
_cell.length_b   1.000
_cell.length_c   1.000
_cell.angle_alpha   90.00
_cell.angle_beta   90.00
_cell.angle_gamma   90.00
#
_symmetry.space_group_name_H-M   'P 1'
#
loop_
_entity.id
_entity.type
_entity.pdbx_description
1 polymer ?
#
loop_
_entity_poly.entity_id
_entity_poly.type
_entity_poly.pdbx_seq_one_letter_code
_entity_poly.pdbx_strand_id
1 'polypeptide(L)'
;MQGKTYLRNELSKLGKLILTTGGDTANKRIDWNIDKSHSNDALVITDLIINSDNCTIKDWIIKPMRRKSKANIKECLGFKHRDLIKYTKVNGESYIGYITALYHKKRQCNIATTEGKILKRYGVKSCKMLWRFNKIYWF
;
A
#
# COMPACT_ATOMS: atom_id res chain seq x y z
N MET A 1 26.14 -4.17 5.85
CA MET A 1 24.90 -4.97 5.67
C MET A 1 25.16 -6.07 4.65
N GLN A 2 25.30 -7.33 5.09
CA GLN A 2 25.68 -8.47 4.23
C GLN A 2 24.76 -8.65 2.99
N GLY A 3 23.44 -8.47 3.15
CA GLY A 3 22.49 -8.66 2.05
C GLY A 3 22.65 -7.69 0.87
N LYS A 4 23.05 -6.43 1.12
CA LYS A 4 23.28 -5.45 0.04
C LYS A 4 24.51 -5.81 -0.78
N THR A 5 25.57 -6.28 -0.13
CA THR A 5 26.80 -6.70 -0.80
C THR A 5 26.54 -7.92 -1.67
N TYR A 6 25.84 -8.93 -1.14
CA TYR A 6 25.44 -10.10 -1.92
C TYR A 6 24.63 -9.72 -3.17
N LEU A 7 23.58 -8.89 -3.01
CA LEU A 7 22.75 -8.46 -4.13
C LEU A 7 23.56 -7.71 -5.21
N ARG A 8 24.46 -6.82 -4.80
CA ARG A 8 25.35 -6.10 -5.74
C ARG A 8 26.25 -7.07 -6.51
N ASN A 9 26.80 -8.07 -5.83
CA ASN A 9 27.66 -9.07 -6.47
C ASN A 9 26.89 -9.89 -7.50
N GLU A 10 25.67 -10.35 -7.17
CA GLU A 10 24.84 -11.10 -8.12
C GLU A 10 24.40 -10.24 -9.31
N LEU A 11 23.99 -8.99 -9.09
CA LEU A 11 23.62 -8.08 -10.18
C LEU A 11 24.80 -7.76 -11.10
N SER A 12 26.01 -7.62 -10.54
CA SER A 12 27.22 -7.34 -11.33
C SER A 12 27.62 -8.50 -12.26
N LYS A 13 27.16 -9.73 -11.96
CA LYS A 13 27.35 -10.88 -12.87
C LYS A 13 26.42 -10.83 -14.07
N LEU A 14 25.26 -10.19 -13.95
CA LEU A 14 24.26 -10.07 -15.02
C LEU A 14 24.55 -8.92 -15.98
N GLY A 15 25.25 -7.88 -15.51
CA GLY A 15 25.60 -6.73 -16.33
C GLY A 15 26.35 -5.65 -15.56
N LYS A 16 26.66 -4.54 -16.26
CA LYS A 16 27.37 -3.41 -15.69
C LYS A 16 26.51 -2.75 -14.61
N LEU A 17 26.97 -2.83 -13.37
CA LEU A 17 26.35 -2.16 -12.23
C LEU A 17 27.08 -0.84 -11.94
N ILE A 18 26.37 0.28 -12.08
CA ILE A 18 26.88 1.60 -11.69
C ILE A 18 26.23 1.98 -10.37
N LEU A 19 27.04 2.43 -9.42
CA LEU A 19 26.57 2.92 -8.13
C LEU A 19 26.48 4.44 -8.20
N THR A 20 25.42 4.99 -7.61
CA THR A 20 25.20 6.43 -7.45
C THR A 20 25.00 6.74 -5.97
N THR A 21 25.20 8.00 -5.60
CA THR A 21 24.93 8.49 -4.24
C THR A 21 23.71 9.39 -4.22
N GLY A 22 23.14 9.59 -3.03
CA GLY A 22 22.02 10.52 -2.87
C GLY A 22 22.39 11.97 -3.21
N GLY A 23 23.66 12.34 -3.09
CA GLY A 23 24.17 13.66 -3.50
C GLY A 23 24.13 13.84 -5.01
N ASP A 24 24.60 12.84 -5.76
CA ASP A 24 24.62 12.88 -7.22
C ASP A 24 23.20 13.00 -7.80
N THR A 25 22.26 12.20 -7.28
CA THR A 25 20.85 12.27 -7.68
C THR A 25 20.22 13.63 -7.31
N ALA A 26 20.54 14.17 -6.13
CA ALA A 26 20.01 15.46 -5.69
C ALA A 26 20.50 16.62 -6.56
N ASN A 27 21.78 16.64 -6.93
CA ASN A 27 22.35 17.67 -7.79
C ASN A 27 21.74 17.62 -9.19
N LYS A 28 21.70 16.43 -9.82
CA LYS A 28 21.07 16.25 -11.14
C LYS A 28 19.62 16.71 -11.17
N ARG A 29 18.86 16.43 -10.10
CA ARG A 29 17.48 16.86 -9.98
C ARG A 29 17.35 18.40 -9.94
N ILE A 30 18.26 19.08 -9.25
CA ILE A 30 18.31 20.55 -9.22
C ILE A 30 18.67 21.09 -10.60
N ASP A 31 19.70 20.53 -11.23
CA ASP A 31 20.18 20.95 -12.55
C ASP A 31 19.10 20.79 -13.64
N TRP A 32 18.27 19.75 -13.53
CA TRP A 32 17.20 19.45 -14.48
C TRP A 32 15.85 20.06 -14.10
N ASN A 33 15.79 20.82 -13.00
CA ASN A 33 14.58 21.46 -12.48
C ASN A 33 13.42 20.46 -12.28
N ILE A 34 13.70 19.32 -11.63
CA ILE A 34 12.73 18.27 -11.36
C ILE A 34 12.36 18.27 -9.87
N ASP A 35 11.07 18.06 -9.55
CA ASP A 35 10.63 17.99 -8.15
C ASP A 35 11.07 16.71 -7.46
N LYS A 36 11.29 16.79 -6.13
CA LYS A 36 11.68 15.63 -5.32
C LYS A 36 10.51 14.65 -5.15
N SER A 37 10.67 13.45 -5.67
CA SER A 37 9.81 12.30 -5.38
C SER A 37 10.59 10.99 -5.53
N HIS A 38 10.10 9.89 -4.94
CA HIS A 38 10.74 8.59 -5.11
C HIS A 38 10.77 8.13 -6.58
N SER A 39 9.70 8.41 -7.32
CA SER A 39 9.56 8.05 -8.73
C SER A 39 10.49 8.88 -9.61
N ASN A 40 10.62 10.19 -9.34
CA ASN A 40 11.53 11.07 -10.06
C ASN A 40 12.99 10.70 -9.78
N ASP A 41 13.33 10.41 -8.52
CA ASP A 41 14.68 9.97 -8.15
C ASP A 41 15.08 8.69 -8.91
N ALA A 42 14.14 7.76 -9.13
CA ALA A 42 14.40 6.54 -9.90
C ALA A 42 14.70 6.82 -11.38
N LEU A 43 14.04 7.81 -11.99
CA LEU A 43 14.33 8.23 -13.36
C LEU A 43 15.68 8.96 -13.46
N VAL A 44 15.96 9.87 -12.54
CA VAL A 44 17.20 10.67 -12.53
C VAL A 44 18.45 9.78 -12.42
N ILE A 45 18.34 8.64 -11.72
CA ILE A 45 19.44 7.67 -11.57
C ILE A 45 19.82 7.00 -12.91
N THR A 46 18.97 7.04 -13.93
CA THR A 46 19.26 6.40 -15.23
C THR A 46 20.28 7.16 -16.08
N ASP A 47 20.64 8.39 -15.70
CA ASP A 47 21.52 9.30 -16.45
C ASP A 47 21.04 9.63 -17.87
N LEU A 48 19.77 9.34 -18.16
CA LEU A 48 19.08 9.83 -19.35
C LEU A 48 18.55 11.23 -19.06
N ILE A 49 18.85 12.19 -19.94
CA ILE A 49 18.33 13.56 -19.81
C ILE A 49 16.80 13.49 -19.92
N ILE A 50 16.13 13.91 -18.85
CA ILE A 50 14.67 13.94 -18.74
C ILE A 50 14.21 15.34 -18.32
N ASN A 51 12.97 15.67 -18.63
CA ASN A 51 12.33 16.90 -18.21
C ASN A 51 11.12 16.62 -17.30
N SER A 52 10.47 17.69 -16.82
CA SER A 52 9.26 17.60 -16.00
C SER A 52 8.13 16.81 -16.65
N ASP A 53 8.00 16.87 -17.98
CA ASP A 53 6.93 16.19 -18.71
C ASP A 53 7.13 14.67 -18.74
N ASN A 54 8.38 14.22 -18.64
CA ASN A 54 8.71 12.80 -18.50
C ASN A 54 8.44 12.27 -17.08
N CYS A 55 8.23 13.14 -16.09
CA CYS A 55 8.00 12.78 -14.69
C CYS A 55 6.52 12.45 -14.38
N THR A 56 5.74 12.06 -15.39
CA THR A 56 4.31 11.72 -15.27
C THR A 56 4.07 10.29 -14.78
N ILE A 57 4.93 9.79 -13.89
CA ILE A 57 4.77 8.45 -13.31
C ILE A 57 3.61 8.47 -12.32
N LYS A 58 2.66 7.55 -12.51
CA LYS A 58 1.60 7.32 -11.53
C LYS A 58 2.15 6.54 -10.34
N ASP A 59 2.07 7.15 -9.16
CA ASP A 59 2.42 6.48 -7.92
C ASP A 59 1.28 5.54 -7.48
N TRP A 60 1.64 4.29 -7.20
CA TRP A 60 0.72 3.28 -6.70
C TRP A 60 1.15 2.82 -5.31
N ILE A 61 0.21 2.81 -4.37
CA ILE A 61 0.50 2.31 -3.02
C ILE A 61 0.15 0.83 -2.96
N ILE A 62 1.16 -0.02 -3.12
CA ILE A 62 1.00 -1.47 -2.96
C ILE A 62 1.08 -1.81 -1.47
N LYS A 63 -0.03 -2.28 -0.90
CA LYS A 63 -0.07 -2.78 0.49
C LYS A 63 -0.03 -4.31 0.50
N PRO A 64 1.12 -4.95 0.80
CA PRO A 64 1.19 -6.39 0.90
C PRO A 64 0.34 -6.86 2.08
N MET A 65 -0.62 -7.76 1.82
CA MET A 65 -1.50 -8.26 2.85
C MET A 65 -0.95 -9.58 3.42
N ARG A 66 -0.68 -9.61 4.73
CA ARG A 66 -0.17 -10.83 5.39
C ARG A 66 -1.16 -11.99 5.22
N ARG A 67 -0.72 -13.12 4.65
CA ARG A 67 -1.58 -14.31 4.41
C ARG A 67 -1.97 -15.06 5.68
N LYS A 68 -1.05 -15.18 6.64
CA LYS A 68 -1.32 -15.86 7.91
C LYS A 68 -2.32 -15.03 8.72
N SER A 69 -3.55 -15.52 8.81
CA SER A 69 -4.57 -14.98 9.70
C SER A 69 -4.26 -15.34 11.15
N LYS A 70 -4.38 -14.36 12.05
CA LYS A 70 -4.42 -14.58 13.50
C LYS A 70 -5.84 -14.42 14.05
N ALA A 71 -6.85 -14.33 13.18
CA ALA A 71 -8.22 -14.11 13.61
C ALA A 71 -8.80 -15.40 14.19
N ASN A 72 -9.39 -15.29 15.39
CA ASN A 72 -10.02 -16.42 16.06
C ASN A 72 -11.37 -16.81 15.44
N ILE A 73 -11.95 -15.94 14.61
CA ILE A 73 -13.25 -16.16 13.96
C ILE A 73 -13.04 -16.27 12.46
N LYS A 74 -13.54 -17.38 11.88
CA LYS A 74 -13.44 -17.66 10.45
C LYS A 74 -14.25 -16.66 9.62
N GLU A 75 -15.49 -16.39 10.02
CA GLU A 75 -16.38 -15.43 9.38
C GLU A 75 -17.60 -15.04 10.23
N CYS A 76 -18.27 -13.96 9.83
CA CYS A 76 -19.54 -13.51 10.39
C CYS A 76 -20.41 -12.96 9.25
N LEU A 77 -21.55 -13.62 8.97
CA LEU A 77 -22.46 -13.25 7.87
C LEU A 77 -21.74 -13.08 6.52
N GLY A 78 -20.83 -14.01 6.21
CA GLY A 78 -20.04 -13.98 4.98
C GLY A 78 -18.88 -12.99 4.98
N PHE A 79 -18.68 -12.18 6.02
CA PHE A 79 -17.51 -11.28 6.16
C PHE A 79 -16.37 -11.92 6.95
N LYS A 80 -15.14 -11.58 6.58
CA LYS A 80 -13.89 -12.09 7.15
C LYS A 80 -13.01 -10.94 7.62
N HIS A 81 -12.10 -11.28 8.54
CA HIS A 81 -11.06 -10.36 8.97
C HIS A 81 -10.25 -9.87 7.75
N ARG A 82 -10.00 -8.55 7.67
CA ARG A 82 -9.39 -7.81 6.56
C ARG A 82 -10.18 -7.67 5.27
N ASP A 83 -11.44 -8.11 5.22
CA ASP A 83 -12.28 -7.68 4.10
C ASP A 83 -12.34 -6.15 4.06
N LEU A 84 -12.20 -5.59 2.86
CA LEU A 84 -12.44 -4.18 2.60
C LEU A 84 -13.95 -4.02 2.39
N ILE A 85 -14.56 -3.16 3.19
CA ILE A 85 -16.00 -2.98 3.22
C ILE A 85 -16.34 -1.49 3.18
N LYS A 86 -17.54 -1.19 2.66
CA LYS A 86 -18.22 0.08 2.87
C LYS A 86 -19.28 -0.12 3.94
N TYR A 87 -19.21 0.62 5.03
CA TYR A 87 -20.25 0.65 6.05
C TYR A 87 -21.10 1.89 5.86
N THR A 88 -22.43 1.74 5.84
CA THR A 88 -23.37 2.87 5.77
C THR A 88 -24.16 2.97 7.07
N LYS A 89 -24.07 4.12 7.74
CA LYS A 89 -24.89 4.44 8.92
C LYS A 89 -26.33 4.73 8.50
N VAL A 90 -27.25 4.68 9.47
CA VAL A 90 -28.67 5.00 9.26
C VAL A 90 -28.87 6.45 8.80
N ASN A 91 -28.01 7.38 9.23
CA ASN A 91 -28.02 8.78 8.80
C ASN A 91 -27.45 9.03 7.38
N GLY A 92 -27.10 7.97 6.64
CA GLY A 92 -26.55 8.06 5.28
C GLY A 92 -25.03 8.24 5.21
N GLU A 93 -24.34 8.56 6.32
CA GLU A 93 -22.88 8.63 6.34
C GLU A 93 -22.26 7.26 6.01
N SER A 94 -21.17 7.25 5.24
CA SER A 94 -20.50 6.01 4.89
C SER A 94 -19.01 6.05 5.14
N TYR A 95 -18.45 4.90 5.51
CA TYR A 95 -17.04 4.70 5.78
C TYR A 95 -16.50 3.55 4.96
N ILE A 96 -15.33 3.74 4.36
CA ILE A 96 -14.59 2.67 3.70
C ILE A 96 -13.45 2.26 4.61
N GLY A 97 -13.29 0.96 4.84
CA GLY A 97 -12.28 0.45 5.75
C GLY A 97 -12.16 -1.07 5.79
N TYR A 98 -11.19 -1.53 6.56
CA TYR A 98 -10.88 -2.95 6.73
C TYR A 98 -11.48 -3.47 8.03
N ILE A 99 -12.03 -4.68 7.99
CA ILE A 99 -12.46 -5.36 9.21
C ILE A 99 -11.25 -5.77 10.04
N THR A 100 -11.15 -5.27 11.26
CA THR A 100 -10.05 -5.58 12.21
C THR A 100 -10.46 -6.58 13.29
N ALA A 101 -11.75 -6.72 13.55
CA ALA A 101 -12.28 -7.74 14.44
C ALA A 101 -13.71 -8.11 14.05
N LEU A 102 -14.10 -9.35 14.34
CA LEU A 102 -15.46 -9.86 14.17
C LEU A 102 -15.98 -10.36 15.52
N TYR A 103 -17.28 -10.23 15.73
CA TYR A 103 -17.97 -10.72 16.93
C TYR A 103 -19.21 -11.51 16.50
N HIS A 104 -19.02 -12.81 16.24
CA HIS A 104 -20.05 -13.69 15.67
C HIS A 104 -21.37 -13.66 16.47
N LYS A 105 -21.29 -13.85 17.79
CA LYS A 105 -22.48 -13.87 18.68
C LYS A 105 -23.31 -12.58 18.63
N LYS A 106 -22.65 -11.42 18.52
CA LYS A 106 -23.31 -10.10 18.51
C LYS A 106 -23.57 -9.56 17.10
N ARG A 107 -23.15 -10.28 16.04
CA ARG A 107 -23.21 -9.84 14.64
C ARG A 107 -22.59 -8.45 14.43
N GLN A 108 -21.45 -8.21 15.09
CA GLN A 108 -20.73 -6.94 15.09
C GLN A 108 -19.31 -7.08 14.54
N CYS A 109 -18.71 -5.97 14.12
CA CYS A 109 -17.33 -5.88 13.68
C CYS A 109 -16.66 -4.59 14.15
N ASN A 110 -15.33 -4.58 14.11
CA ASN A 110 -14.54 -3.35 14.18
C ASN A 110 -13.98 -3.06 12.79
N ILE A 111 -13.95 -1.78 12.42
CA ILE A 111 -13.51 -1.30 11.11
C ILE A 111 -12.41 -0.27 11.34
N ALA A 112 -11.26 -0.43 10.68
CA ALA A 112 -10.27 0.62 10.55
C ALA A 112 -10.47 1.31 9.20
N THR A 113 -10.86 2.58 9.23
CA THR A 113 -11.12 3.34 7.99
C THR A 113 -9.83 3.62 7.25
N THR A 114 -9.92 3.89 5.95
CA THR A 114 -8.77 4.31 5.13
C THR A 114 -8.16 5.63 5.62
N GLU A 115 -8.95 6.46 6.30
CA GLU A 115 -8.55 7.71 6.97
C GLU A 115 -7.90 7.51 8.36
N GLY A 116 -7.77 6.26 8.84
CA GLY A 116 -7.13 5.96 10.13
C GLY A 116 -8.05 6.00 11.35
N LYS A 117 -9.36 6.23 11.18
CA LYS A 117 -10.33 6.16 12.29
C LYS A 117 -10.67 4.71 12.64
N ILE A 118 -10.81 4.41 13.92
CA ILE A 118 -11.20 3.07 14.40
C ILE A 118 -12.65 3.08 14.87
N LEU A 119 -13.50 2.40 14.13
CA LEU A 119 -14.91 2.20 14.44
C LEU A 119 -15.08 0.86 15.17
N LYS A 120 -15.60 0.87 16.40
CA LYS A 120 -15.75 -0.34 17.22
C LYS A 120 -17.22 -0.76 17.38
N ARG A 121 -17.48 -2.07 17.36
CA ARG A 121 -18.80 -2.69 17.65
C ARG A 121 -19.93 -2.31 16.67
N TYR A 122 -19.59 -2.03 15.42
CA TYR A 122 -20.56 -1.70 14.37
C TYR A 122 -21.26 -2.96 13.85
N GLY A 123 -22.55 -2.86 13.51
CA GLY A 123 -23.35 -3.98 13.03
C GLY A 123 -22.90 -4.47 11.65
N VAL A 124 -22.72 -5.77 11.47
CA VAL A 124 -22.22 -6.33 10.20
C VAL A 124 -23.25 -6.20 9.06
N LYS A 125 -24.54 -6.07 9.37
CA LYS A 125 -25.62 -5.98 8.37
C LYS A 125 -25.53 -4.77 7.45
N SER A 126 -25.01 -3.65 7.95
CA SER A 126 -24.87 -2.42 7.15
C SER A 126 -23.54 -2.34 6.40
N CYS A 127 -22.75 -3.42 6.44
CA CYS A 127 -21.54 -3.55 5.65
C CYS A 127 -21.88 -4.06 4.24
N LYS A 128 -21.24 -3.46 3.23
CA LYS A 128 -21.18 -3.98 1.86
C LYS A 128 -19.74 -4.37 1.55
N MET A 129 -19.52 -5.58 1.06
CA MET A 129 -18.19 -6.03 0.63
C MET A 129 -17.76 -5.21 -0.59
N LEU A 130 -16.57 -4.62 -0.52
CA LEU A 130 -15.92 -4.00 -1.68
C LEU A 130 -14.86 -4.94 -2.25
N TRP A 131 -14.05 -5.55 -1.37
CA TRP A 131 -12.99 -6.44 -1.80
C TRP A 131 -12.59 -7.46 -0.73
N ARG A 132 -12.24 -8.67 -1.17
CA ARG A 132 -11.61 -9.69 -0.35
C ARG A 132 -10.24 -10.02 -0.90
N PHE A 133 -9.20 -9.73 -0.11
CA PHE A 133 -7.82 -9.90 -0.54
C PHE A 133 -7.46 -11.38 -0.71
N ASN A 134 -7.01 -11.74 -1.91
CA ASN A 134 -6.40 -13.04 -2.18
C ASN A 134 -4.86 -12.95 -2.12
N LYS A 135 -4.23 -11.86 -2.60
CA LYS A 135 -2.75 -11.74 -2.64
C LYS A 135 -2.26 -10.31 -2.44
N ILE A 136 -2.62 -9.40 -3.35
CA ILE A 136 -2.15 -8.01 -3.38
C ILE A 136 -3.38 -7.11 -3.37
N TYR A 137 -3.29 -5.98 -2.67
CA TYR A 137 -4.20 -4.85 -2.87
C TYR A 137 -3.46 -3.77 -3.65
N TRP A 138 -4.08 -3.31 -4.72
CA TRP A 138 -3.68 -2.11 -5.46
C TRP A 138 -4.93 -1.21 -5.52
N PHE A 139 -4.74 0.08 -5.22
CA PHE A 139 -5.74 1.13 -5.41
C PHE A 139 -5.06 2.24 -6.19
#